data_AF-C0D1L4-F1
#
_entry.id   AF-C0D1L4-F1
#
_cell.length_a   1.000
_cell.length_b   1.000
_cell.length_c   1.000
_cell.angle_alpha   90.00
_cell.angle_beta   90.00
_cell.angle_gamma   90.00
#
_symmetry.space_group_name_H-M   'P 1'
#
loop_
_entity.id
_entity.type
_entity.pdbx_description
1 polymer ?
#
loop_
_entity_poly.entity_id
_entity_poly.type
_entity_poly.pdbx_seq_one_letter_code
_entity_poly.pdbx_strand_id
1 'polypeptide(L)'
;DHDVTKALEESYKNLFGEARIGAEETLEMRTARPLTDKWTFSTNGVSIMGRNGIPCIGFGPGAEAQAHAPNEKTWKQDLVTCAAVYAALPTVYCK
;
A
#
# COMPACT_ATOMS: atom_id res chain seq x y z
N ASP A 1 9.04 -11.73 -1.05
CA ASP A 1 9.54 -12.24 -2.35
C ASP A 1 8.48 -12.89 -3.26
N HIS A 2 7.20 -12.93 -2.86
CA HIS A 2 6.14 -13.42 -3.75
C HIS A 2 5.92 -12.46 -4.93
N ASP A 3 5.51 -12.97 -6.09
CA ASP A 3 5.35 -12.19 -7.32
C ASP A 3 4.33 -11.06 -7.17
N VAL A 4 3.26 -11.28 -6.41
CA VAL A 4 2.27 -10.22 -6.09
C VAL A 4 2.89 -9.02 -5.35
N THR A 5 3.89 -9.25 -4.49
CA THR A 5 4.61 -8.15 -3.80
C THR A 5 5.48 -7.38 -4.77
N LYS A 6 6.24 -8.11 -5.62
CA LYS A 6 7.11 -7.50 -6.63
C LYS A 6 6.31 -6.68 -7.65
N ALA A 7 5.18 -7.21 -8.11
CA ALA A 7 4.31 -6.53 -9.06
C ALA A 7 3.68 -5.26 -8.47
N LEU A 8 3.29 -5.27 -7.19
CA LEU A 8 2.82 -4.06 -6.51
C LEU A 8 3.92 -3.00 -6.38
N GLU A 9 5.14 -3.39 -6.00
CA GLU A 9 6.28 -2.48 -5.95
C GLU A 9 6.61 -1.89 -7.33
N GLU A 10 6.67 -2.72 -8.38
CA GLU A 10 6.91 -2.28 -9.75
C GLU A 10 5.83 -1.30 -10.22
N SER A 11 4.56 -1.61 -9.95
CA SER A 11 3.42 -0.74 -10.30
C SER A 11 3.53 0.62 -9.63
N TYR A 12 3.91 0.66 -8.36
CA TYR A 12 4.15 1.91 -7.64
C TYR A 12 5.34 2.67 -8.24
N LYS A 13 6.48 1.98 -8.43
CA LYS A 13 7.72 2.59 -8.94
C LYS A 13 7.54 3.21 -10.32
N ASN A 14 6.80 2.54 -11.20
CA ASN A 14 6.49 3.04 -12.54
C ASN A 14 5.64 4.33 -12.52
N LEU A 15 4.82 4.53 -11.49
CA LEU A 15 3.95 5.70 -11.36
C LEU A 15 4.61 6.85 -10.59
N PHE A 16 5.33 6.53 -9.50
CA PHE A 16 5.71 7.51 -8.48
C PHE A 16 7.19 7.44 -8.05
N GLY A 17 7.99 6.53 -8.62
CA GLY A 17 9.39 6.33 -8.26
C GLY A 17 9.60 5.50 -6.99
N GLU A 18 10.80 5.58 -6.41
CA GLU A 18 11.22 4.65 -5.36
C GLU A 18 10.87 5.09 -3.93
N ALA A 19 10.52 6.36 -3.75
CA ALA A 19 10.19 6.92 -2.45
C ALA A 19 8.68 6.93 -2.18
N ARG A 20 8.29 6.84 -0.90
CA ARG A 20 6.91 7.06 -0.50
C ARG A 20 6.49 8.51 -0.79
N ILE A 21 5.29 8.70 -1.32
CA ILE A 21 4.68 10.00 -1.53
C ILE A 21 3.53 10.24 -0.53
N GLY A 22 3.13 11.50 -0.38
CA GLY A 22 1.98 11.88 0.45
C GLY A 22 1.80 13.38 0.49
N ALA A 23 0.85 13.83 1.30
CA ALA A 23 0.69 15.24 1.61
C ALA A 23 1.92 15.77 2.36
N GLU A 24 2.19 17.07 2.25
CA GLU A 24 3.36 17.75 2.83
C GLU A 24 3.55 17.41 4.32
N GLU A 25 2.49 17.48 5.12
CA GLU A 25 2.50 17.16 6.55
C GLU A 25 2.86 15.70 6.90
N THR A 26 2.83 14.79 5.92
CA THR A 26 3.15 13.37 6.10
C THR A 26 4.49 12.97 5.49
N LEU A 27 5.09 13.84 4.67
CA LEU A 27 6.17 13.46 3.78
C LEU A 27 7.40 12.97 4.54
N GLU A 28 7.83 13.70 5.57
CA GLU A 28 8.99 13.37 6.40
C GLU A 28 8.86 11.97 7.04
N MET A 29 7.70 11.68 7.66
CA MET A 29 7.44 10.38 8.27
C MET A 29 7.35 9.25 7.23
N ARG A 30 6.81 9.53 6.04
CA ARG A 30 6.65 8.51 4.99
C ARG A 30 7.97 8.18 4.33
N THR A 31 8.80 9.17 3.97
CA THR A 31 10.07 8.94 3.27
C THR A 31 11.12 8.27 4.15
N ALA A 32 11.01 8.40 5.47
CA ALA A 32 11.85 7.69 6.43
C ALA A 32 11.55 6.16 6.53
N ARG A 33 10.44 5.68 5.95
CA ARG A 33 10.03 4.26 5.99
C ARG A 33 10.37 3.55 4.68
N PRO A 34 10.71 2.25 4.71
CA PRO A 34 10.91 1.48 3.48
C PRO A 34 9.62 1.45 2.65
N LEU A 35 9.71 1.35 1.32
CA LEU A 35 8.53 1.33 0.45
C LEU A 35 7.57 0.17 0.80
N THR A 36 8.14 -1.02 1.01
CA THR A 36 7.43 -2.23 1.45
C THR A 36 7.75 -2.53 2.91
N ASP A 37 6.71 -2.78 3.69
CA ASP A 37 6.79 -3.04 5.13
C ASP A 37 5.64 -3.98 5.54
N LYS A 38 5.64 -4.43 6.78
CA LYS A 38 4.56 -5.21 7.38
C LYS A 38 3.58 -4.30 8.12
N TRP A 39 2.29 -4.62 8.07
CA TRP A 39 1.34 -4.07 9.03
C TRP A 39 1.57 -4.67 10.42
N THR A 40 1.35 -3.87 11.46
CA THR A 40 1.47 -4.35 12.84
C THR A 40 0.17 -4.95 13.38
N PHE A 41 -0.90 -4.92 12.59
CA PHE A 41 -2.22 -5.45 12.91
C PHE A 41 -2.70 -6.48 11.88
N SER A 42 -3.72 -7.24 12.26
CA SER A 42 -4.29 -8.30 11.41
C SER A 42 -5.20 -7.73 10.33
N THR A 43 -5.21 -8.36 9.16
CA THR A 43 -6.11 -8.03 8.04
C THR A 43 -6.77 -9.30 7.52
N ASN A 44 -7.80 -9.16 6.70
CA ASN A 44 -8.44 -10.29 6.02
C ASN A 44 -7.44 -11.13 5.20
N GLY A 45 -6.36 -10.50 4.71
CA GLY A 45 -5.29 -11.18 3.96
C GLY A 45 -4.60 -12.29 4.76
N VAL A 46 -4.50 -12.16 6.08
CA VAL A 46 -3.93 -13.21 6.96
C VAL A 46 -4.76 -14.48 6.87
N SER A 47 -6.10 -14.36 6.94
CA SER A 47 -7.01 -15.50 6.86
C SER A 47 -7.06 -16.09 5.45
N ILE A 48 -7.17 -15.23 4.42
CA ILE A 48 -7.25 -15.66 3.01
C ILE A 48 -5.97 -16.43 2.61
N MET A 49 -4.80 -15.87 2.90
CA MET A 49 -3.53 -16.52 2.59
C MET A 49 -3.31 -17.75 3.46
N GLY A 50 -3.49 -17.63 4.78
CA GLY A 50 -3.18 -18.71 5.72
C GLY A 50 -4.11 -19.92 5.62
N ARG A 51 -5.40 -19.73 5.29
CA ARG A 51 -6.38 -20.82 5.20
C ARG A 51 -6.60 -21.33 3.80
N ASN A 52 -6.55 -20.45 2.79
CA ASN A 52 -6.92 -20.80 1.42
C ASN A 52 -5.72 -20.85 0.46
N GLY A 53 -4.51 -20.50 0.93
CA GLY A 53 -3.30 -20.50 0.10
C GLY A 53 -3.31 -19.44 -1.01
N ILE A 54 -4.19 -18.44 -0.93
CA ILE A 54 -4.28 -17.36 -1.93
C ILE A 54 -3.32 -16.22 -1.54
N PRO A 55 -2.29 -15.92 -2.35
CA PRO A 55 -1.36 -14.85 -2.05
C PRO A 55 -2.08 -13.50 -1.93
N CYS A 56 -1.79 -12.77 -0.85
CA CYS A 56 -2.37 -11.46 -0.57
C CYS A 56 -1.26 -10.44 -0.31
N ILE A 57 -1.45 -9.24 -0.84
CA ILE A 57 -0.68 -8.04 -0.51
C ILE A 57 -1.68 -6.93 -0.20
N GLY A 58 -1.29 -6.02 0.67
CA GLY A 58 -2.15 -4.91 1.03
C GLY A 58 -1.51 -3.57 0.75
N PHE A 59 -2.35 -2.65 0.29
CA PHE A 59 -1.98 -1.30 -0.10
C PHE A 59 -3.22 -0.42 0.04
N GLY A 60 -3.09 0.84 0.40
CA GLY A 60 -4.28 1.67 0.56
C GLY A 60 -4.00 3.06 1.09
N PRO A 61 -5.03 3.91 1.07
CA PRO A 61 -4.91 5.29 1.47
C PRO A 61 -4.83 5.44 2.98
N GLY A 62 -4.25 6.56 3.43
CA GLY A 62 -4.14 6.89 4.85
C GLY A 62 -2.85 6.39 5.50
N ALA A 63 -2.79 6.54 6.82
CA ALA A 63 -1.65 6.12 7.63
C ALA A 63 -2.16 5.32 8.82
N GLU A 64 -1.43 4.27 9.19
CA GLU A 64 -1.75 3.37 10.31
C GLU A 64 -2.01 4.13 11.63
N ALA A 65 -1.23 5.20 11.89
CA ALA A 65 -1.38 6.04 13.08
C ALA A 65 -2.66 6.89 13.09
N GLN A 66 -3.45 6.91 12.02
CA GLN A 66 -4.73 7.63 11.95
C GLN A 66 -5.94 6.68 11.99
N ALA A 67 -5.73 5.37 11.87
CA ALA A 67 -6.82 4.40 11.92
C ALA A 67 -7.35 4.22 13.35
N HIS A 68 -8.66 3.98 13.48
CA HIS A 68 -9.33 3.64 14.75
C HIS A 68 -9.23 4.74 15.83
N ALA A 69 -9.05 6.00 15.42
CA ALA A 69 -9.03 7.16 16.30
C ALA A 69 -10.34 7.97 16.17
N PRO A 70 -10.84 8.62 17.24
CA PRO A 70 -12.04 9.46 17.16
C PRO A 70 -11.95 10.59 16.12
N ASN A 71 -10.73 11.05 15.83
CA ASN A 71 -10.41 12.07 14.83
C ASN A 71 -9.68 11.47 13.62
N GLU A 72 -9.97 10.21 13.27
CA GLU A 72 -9.45 9.55 12.09
C GLU A 72 -9.58 10.45 10.86
N LYS A 73 -8.47 10.57 10.13
CA LYS A 73 -8.41 11.33 8.88
C LYS A 73 -7.64 10.56 7.82
N THR A 74 -7.91 10.91 6.58
CA THR A 74 -7.20 10.43 5.40
C THR A 74 -6.90 11.60 4.46
N TRP A 75 -6.00 11.41 3.50
CA TRP A 75 -5.59 12.44 2.56
C TRP A 75 -6.20 12.21 1.18
N LYS A 76 -6.76 13.26 0.58
CA LYS A 76 -7.39 13.18 -0.76
C LYS A 76 -6.40 12.69 -1.82
N GLN A 77 -5.13 13.11 -1.72
CA GLN A 77 -4.06 12.65 -2.60
C GLN A 77 -3.92 11.12 -2.55
N ASP A 78 -3.97 10.52 -1.35
CA ASP A 78 -3.82 9.08 -1.19
C ASP A 78 -4.93 8.30 -1.92
N LEU A 79 -6.15 8.83 -1.97
CA LEU A 79 -7.26 8.19 -2.69
C LEU A 79 -6.93 8.05 -4.19
N VAL A 80 -6.44 9.11 -4.82
CA VAL A 80 -6.11 9.12 -6.26
C VAL A 80 -4.85 8.29 -6.52
N THR A 81 -3.83 8.43 -5.68
CA THR A 81 -2.60 7.62 -5.76
C THR A 81 -2.91 6.13 -5.66
N CYS A 82 -3.73 5.73 -4.68
CA CYS A 82 -4.05 4.31 -4.49
C CYS A 82 -4.90 3.76 -5.62
N ALA A 83 -5.89 4.52 -6.09
CA ALA A 83 -6.68 4.12 -7.26
C ALA A 83 -5.81 3.91 -8.50
N ALA A 84 -4.82 4.78 -8.74
CA ALA A 84 -3.89 4.63 -9.86
C ALA A 84 -3.04 3.35 -9.77
N VAL A 85 -2.49 3.04 -8.58
CA VAL A 85 -1.72 1.79 -8.39
C VAL A 85 -2.62 0.57 -8.57
N TYR A 86 -3.84 0.59 -8.03
CA TYR A 86 -4.79 -0.51 -8.19
C TYR A 86 -5.17 -0.73 -9.65
N ALA A 87 -5.28 0.33 -10.45
CA ALA A 87 -5.52 0.24 -11.89
C ALA A 87 -4.30 -0.30 -12.66
N ALA A 88 -3.08 0.06 -12.25
CA ALA A 88 -1.84 -0.38 -12.89
C ALA A 88 -1.48 -1.83 -12.56
N LEU A 89 -1.73 -2.27 -11.32
CA LEU A 89 -1.28 -3.58 -10.81
C LEU A 89 -1.63 -4.78 -11.71
N PRO A 90 -2.88 -4.94 -12.22
CA PRO A 90 -3.20 -6.08 -13.09
C PRO A 90 -2.38 -6.11 -14.38
N THR A 91 -1.99 -4.95 -14.91
CA THR A 91 -1.17 -4.84 -16.12
C THR A 91 0.28 -5.27 -15.90
N VAL A 92 0.73 -5.29 -14.65
CA VAL A 92 2.07 -5.72 -14.24
C VAL A 92 2.07 -7.18 -13.80
N TYR A 93 1.09 -7.57 -12.98
CA TYR A 93 1.03 -8.90 -12.36
C TYR A 93 0.58 -10.01 -13.32
N CYS A 94 -0.35 -9.72 -14.23
CA CYS A 94 -0.94 -10.72 -15.12
C CYS A 94 -0.20 -10.86 -16.47
N LYS A 95 1.08 -10.47 -16.52
CA LYS A 95 1.92 -10.59 -17.72
C LYS A 95 2.33 -12.04 -17.99
#